data_AF-A0A7G1IA63-F1
#
_entry.id   AF-A0A7G1IA63-F1
#
_cell.length_a   1.000
_cell.length_b   1.000
_cell.length_c   1.000
_cell.angle_alpha   90.00
_cell.angle_beta   90.00
_cell.angle_gamma   90.00
#
_symmetry.space_group_name_H-M   'P 1'
#
loop_
_entity.id
_entity.type
_entity.pdbx_description
1 polymer ?
#
loop_
_entity_poly.entity_id
_entity_poly.type
_entity_poly.pdbx_seq_one_letter_code
_entity_poly.pdbx_strand_id
1 'polypeptide(L)'
;MGSADRVVMRNVVRVLALYTALIAIAWCALFPIMWALSGSLKREGEVSQPTLIPDHPQWSNYGEVFALMPFWRMLFNTVLYAGCVTAGQVFFCSLAGYAFARLHFAAATPCSSCIWARSWYR
;
A
#
# COMPACT_ATOMS: atom_id res chain seq x y z
N MET A 1 37.42 -18.58 -19.38
CA MET A 1 36.91 -18.54 -18.00
C MET A 1 36.31 -17.20 -17.56
N GLY A 2 36.60 -16.03 -18.17
CA GLY A 2 36.24 -14.71 -17.58
C GLY A 2 34.93 -14.01 -18.00
N SER A 3 34.03 -14.63 -18.79
CA SER A 3 32.73 -13.99 -19.10
C SER A 3 31.64 -14.32 -18.09
N ALA A 4 31.65 -15.54 -17.52
CA ALA A 4 30.69 -15.98 -16.52
C ALA A 4 30.78 -15.14 -15.23
N ASP A 5 32.01 -14.87 -14.74
CA ASP A 5 32.22 -14.08 -13.53
C ASP A 5 31.72 -12.62 -13.65
N ARG A 6 31.80 -12.02 -14.84
CA ARG A 6 31.30 -10.65 -15.07
C ARG A 6 29.78 -10.57 -15.05
N VAL A 7 29.09 -11.63 -15.52
CA VAL A 7 27.63 -11.71 -15.47
C VAL A 7 27.15 -11.92 -14.03
N VAL A 8 27.83 -12.78 -13.26
CA VAL A 8 27.52 -13.02 -11.85
C VAL A 8 27.74 -11.76 -11.02
N MET A 9 28.90 -11.09 -11.16
CA MET A 9 29.21 -9.85 -10.41
C MET A 9 28.17 -8.75 -10.66
N ARG A 10 27.74 -8.56 -11.92
CA ARG A 10 26.71 -7.56 -12.27
C ARG A 10 25.35 -7.87 -11.63
N ASN A 11 24.98 -9.15 -11.54
CA ASN A 11 23.75 -9.57 -10.88
C ASN A 11 23.84 -9.39 -9.36
N VAL A 12 24.96 -9.74 -8.73
CA VAL A 12 25.18 -9.55 -7.28
C VAL A 12 25.11 -8.07 -6.91
N VAL A 13 25.76 -7.19 -7.67
CA VAL A 13 25.70 -5.73 -7.45
C VAL A 13 24.27 -5.19 -7.62
N ARG A 14 23.54 -5.67 -8.63
CA ARG A 14 22.14 -5.26 -8.86
C ARG A 14 21.23 -5.71 -7.73
N VAL A 15 21.41 -6.94 -7.23
CA VAL A 15 20.66 -7.48 -6.10
C VAL A 15 20.99 -6.70 -4.84
N LEU A 16 22.27 -6.48 -4.52
CA LEU A 16 22.67 -5.67 -3.37
C LEU A 16 22.05 -4.27 -3.43
N ALA A 17 22.15 -3.58 -4.57
CA ALA A 17 21.57 -2.25 -4.77
C ALA A 17 20.05 -2.25 -4.54
N LEU A 18 19.32 -3.23 -5.09
CA LEU A 18 17.89 -3.40 -4.87
C LEU A 18 17.57 -3.62 -3.39
N TYR A 19 18.26 -4.53 -2.71
CA TYR A 19 18.01 -4.83 -1.30
C TYR A 19 18.30 -3.61 -0.41
N THR A 20 19.38 -2.86 -0.65
CA THR A 20 19.61 -1.60 0.07
C THR A 20 18.51 -0.57 -0.18
N ALA A 21 18.03 -0.44 -1.42
CA ALA A 21 16.94 0.47 -1.73
C ALA A 21 15.62 0.05 -1.04
N LEU A 22 15.30 -1.25 -1.03
CA LEU A 22 14.13 -1.79 -0.33
C LEU A 22 14.22 -1.53 1.19
N ILE A 23 15.39 -1.75 1.80
CA ILE A 23 15.62 -1.49 3.23
C ILE A 23 15.47 0.01 3.54
N ALA A 24 16.01 0.88 2.68
CA ALA A 24 15.88 2.34 2.86
C ALA A 24 14.41 2.80 2.78
N ILE A 25 13.65 2.28 1.81
CA ILE A 25 12.21 2.57 1.67
C ILE A 25 11.44 2.04 2.88
N ALA A 26 11.73 0.82 3.33
CA ALA A 26 11.12 0.24 4.52
C ALA A 26 11.39 1.11 5.76
N TRP A 27 12.61 1.60 5.92
CA TRP A 27 12.96 2.49 7.04
C TRP A 27 12.23 3.83 6.97
N CYS A 28 12.09 4.41 5.78
CA CYS A 28 11.33 5.64 5.57
C CYS A 28 9.84 5.48 5.92
N ALA A 29 9.26 4.30 5.65
CA ALA A 29 7.88 3.98 6.02
C ALA A 29 7.72 3.64 7.51
N LEU A 30 8.72 3.00 8.13
CA LEU A 30 8.71 2.65 9.55
C LEU A 30 8.91 3.87 10.46
N PHE A 31 9.71 4.85 10.04
CA PHE A 31 9.97 6.06 10.83
C PHE A 31 8.70 6.78 11.31
N PRO A 32 7.72 7.15 10.45
CA PRO A 32 6.49 7.80 10.89
C PRO A 32 5.61 6.88 11.74
N ILE A 33 5.66 5.56 11.53
CA ILE A 33 4.92 4.59 12.37
C ILE A 33 5.51 4.56 13.78
N MET A 34 6.83 4.50 13.91
CA MET A 34 7.50 4.56 15.21
C MET A 34 7.24 5.90 15.90
N TRP A 35 7.27 7.01 15.16
CA TRP A 35 6.93 8.33 15.68
C TRP A 35 5.48 8.40 16.17
N ALA A 36 4.53 7.87 15.39
CA ALA A 36 3.12 7.81 15.76
C ALA A 36 2.87 6.91 16.98
N LEU A 37 3.58 5.78 17.08
CA LEU A 37 3.54 4.90 18.24
C LEU A 37 4.09 5.59 19.49
N SER A 38 5.26 6.23 19.42
CA SER A 38 5.80 7.03 20.53
C SER A 38 4.86 8.18 20.91
N GLY A 39 4.19 8.80 19.95
CA GLY A 39 3.15 9.81 20.18
C GLY A 39 1.90 9.23 20.86
N SER A 40 1.47 8.02 20.51
CA SER A 40 0.34 7.32 21.15
C SER A 40 0.60 6.97 22.62
N LEU A 41 1.85 6.90 23.05
CA LEU A 41 2.22 6.69 24.46
C LEU A 41 2.37 8.01 25.25
N LYS A 42 2.30 9.17 24.60
CA LYS A 42 2.37 10.49 25.25
C LYS A 42 0.98 10.99 25.67
N ARG A 43 0.93 11.68 26.82
CA ARG A 43 -0.28 12.26 27.42
C ARG A 43 -0.77 13.47 26.61
N GLU A 44 -2.09 13.68 26.53
CA GLU A 44 -2.75 14.78 25.80
C GLU A 44 -2.25 16.20 26.18
N GLY A 45 -1.56 16.34 27.32
CA GLY A 45 -0.95 17.60 27.79
C GLY A 45 0.55 17.80 27.50
N GLU A 46 1.28 16.78 27.02
CA GLU A 46 2.73 16.87 26.71
C GLU A 46 3.04 16.85 25.21
N VAL A 47 2.01 16.97 24.37
CA VAL A 47 2.09 16.93 22.90
C VAL A 47 3.00 18.03 22.31
N SER A 48 3.29 19.09 23.08
CA SER A 48 4.15 20.21 22.67
C SER A 48 5.66 19.98 22.86
N GLN A 49 6.10 18.89 23.50
CA GLN A 49 7.54 18.64 23.71
C GLN A 49 8.10 17.63 22.68
N PRO A 50 9.16 18.01 21.93
CA PRO A 50 9.69 17.24 20.81
C PRO A 50 10.65 16.13 21.26
N THR A 51 10.23 15.30 22.22
CA THR A 51 11.03 14.17 22.75
C THR A 51 10.58 12.84 22.16
N LEU A 52 11.47 12.07 21.53
CA LEU A 52 11.11 10.80 20.88
C LEU A 52 10.79 9.66 21.87
N ILE A 53 11.18 9.82 23.14
CA ILE A 53 11.03 8.83 24.21
C ILE A 53 10.43 9.54 25.43
N PRO A 54 9.23 9.17 25.91
CA PRO A 54 8.64 9.72 27.12
C PRO A 54 9.27 9.11 28.39
N ASP A 55 9.63 9.96 29.37
CA ASP A 55 10.26 9.54 30.63
C ASP A 55 9.34 8.71 31.55
N HIS A 56 8.02 8.78 31.32
CA HIS A 56 7.01 8.05 32.11
C HIS A 56 5.96 7.38 31.21
N PRO A 57 6.11 6.08 30.86
CA PRO A 57 5.12 5.36 30.07
C PRO A 57 3.81 5.16 30.87
N GLN A 58 2.77 5.91 30.52
CA GLN A 58 1.44 5.84 31.14
C GLN A 58 0.54 4.87 30.38
N TRP A 59 0.53 3.61 30.80
CA TRP A 59 -0.35 2.56 30.27
C TRP A 59 -1.85 2.81 30.59
N SER A 60 -2.16 3.75 31.49
CA SER A 60 -3.54 4.09 31.88
C SER A 60 -4.35 4.77 30.77
N ASN A 61 -3.69 5.46 29.83
CA ASN A 61 -4.36 6.13 28.70
C ASN A 61 -5.11 5.16 27.80
N TYR A 62 -4.59 3.94 27.59
CA TYR A 62 -5.30 2.93 26.81
C TYR A 62 -6.62 2.55 27.50
N GLY A 63 -6.61 2.37 28.83
CA GLY A 63 -7.81 2.06 29.61
C GLY A 63 -8.84 3.19 29.64
N GLU A 64 -8.40 4.44 29.79
CA GLU A 64 -9.30 5.62 29.76
C GLU A 64 -9.90 5.85 28.38
N VAL A 65 -9.13 5.73 27.28
CA VAL A 65 -9.65 5.92 25.92
C VAL A 65 -10.70 4.87 25.56
N PHE A 66 -10.53 3.62 26.00
CA PHE A 66 -11.57 2.58 25.82
C PHE A 66 -12.85 2.85 26.64
N ALA A 67 -12.79 3.66 27.70
CA ALA A 67 -13.94 4.02 28.52
C ALA A 67 -14.61 5.34 28.09
N LEU A 68 -13.83 6.33 27.62
CA LEU A 68 -14.31 7.65 27.20
C LEU A 68 -14.86 7.66 25.76
N MET A 69 -14.29 6.87 24.85
CA MET A 69 -14.80 6.75 23.48
C MET A 69 -15.49 5.41 23.26
N PRO A 70 -16.64 5.37 22.55
CA PRO A 70 -17.25 4.13 22.09
C PRO A 70 -16.44 3.56 20.90
N PHE A 71 -15.17 3.21 21.14
CA PHE A 71 -14.21 2.72 20.15
C PHE A 71 -14.79 1.54 19.38
N TRP A 72 -15.44 0.61 20.07
CA TRP A 72 -16.10 -0.55 19.46
C TRP A 72 -17.17 -0.17 18.44
N ARG A 73 -17.95 0.88 18.70
CA ARG A 73 -18.99 1.34 17.79
C ARG A 73 -18.39 2.03 16.57
N MET A 74 -17.33 2.80 16.76
CA MET A 74 -16.60 3.43 15.66
C MET A 74 -15.90 2.40 14.77
N LEU A 75 -15.26 1.39 15.36
CA LEU A 75 -14.65 0.28 14.66
C LEU A 75 -15.69 -0.54 13.88
N PHE A 76 -16.83 -0.86 14.50
CA PHE A 76 -17.89 -1.61 13.82
C PHE A 76 -18.48 -0.82 12.64
N ASN A 77 -18.70 0.49 12.80
CA ASN A 77 -19.19 1.35 11.73
C ASN A 77 -18.21 1.40 10.54
N THR A 78 -16.91 1.52 10.79
CA THR A 78 -15.92 1.58 9.70
C THR A 78 -15.73 0.24 9.01
N VAL A 79 -15.71 -0.87 9.77
CA VAL A 79 -15.63 -2.22 9.22
C VAL A 79 -16.86 -2.53 8.37
N LEU A 80 -18.06 -2.21 8.86
CA LEU A 80 -19.30 -2.42 8.11
C LEU A 80 -19.34 -1.55 6.86
N TYR A 81 -18.97 -0.27 6.96
CA TYR A 81 -18.89 0.63 5.81
C TYR A 81 -17.87 0.14 4.77
N ALA A 82 -16.63 -0.15 5.17
CA ALA A 82 -15.58 -0.62 4.28
C ALA A 82 -15.93 -1.97 3.64
N GLY A 83 -16.57 -2.88 4.40
CA GLY A 83 -17.07 -4.15 3.91
C GLY A 83 -18.14 -3.98 2.84
N CYS A 84 -19.15 -3.14 3.12
CA CYS A 84 -20.22 -2.85 2.15
C CYS A 84 -19.68 -2.21 0.85
N VAL A 85 -18.78 -1.23 0.97
CA VAL A 85 -18.17 -0.56 -0.19
C VAL A 85 -17.33 -1.54 -1.01
N THR A 86 -16.50 -2.36 -0.36
CA THR A 86 -15.66 -3.35 -1.05
C THR A 86 -16.51 -4.42 -1.74
N ALA A 87 -17.53 -4.94 -1.06
CA ALA A 87 -18.44 -5.93 -1.64
C ALA A 87 -19.20 -5.37 -2.85
N GLY A 88 -19.70 -4.14 -2.74
CA GLY A 88 -20.33 -3.44 -3.86
C GLY A 88 -19.37 -3.24 -5.02
N GLN A 89 -18.16 -2.73 -4.76
CA GLN A 89 -17.16 -2.46 -5.78
C GLN A 89 -16.72 -3.73 -6.52
N VAL A 90 -16.47 -4.82 -5.81
CA VAL A 90 -16.14 -6.13 -6.41
C VAL A 90 -17.30 -6.63 -7.25
N PHE A 91 -18.54 -6.56 -6.76
CA PHE A 91 -19.72 -6.99 -7.51
C PHE A 91 -19.85 -6.25 -8.85
N PHE A 92 -19.75 -4.92 -8.83
CA PHE A 92 -19.85 -4.11 -10.06
C PHE A 92 -18.65 -4.30 -11.00
N CYS A 93 -17.43 -4.37 -10.47
CA CYS A 93 -16.24 -4.57 -11.30
C CYS A 93 -16.19 -5.97 -11.92
N SER A 94 -16.62 -7.00 -11.20
CA SER A 94 -16.77 -8.34 -11.76
C SER A 94 -17.81 -8.38 -12.88
N LEU A 95 -18.95 -7.69 -12.72
CA LEU A 95 -19.99 -7.62 -13.74
C LEU A 95 -19.53 -6.82 -14.97
N ALA A 96 -18.85 -5.70 -14.78
CA ALA A 96 -18.28 -4.89 -15.86
C ALA A 96 -17.16 -5.64 -16.60
N GLY A 97 -16.26 -6.31 -15.87
CA GLY A 97 -15.22 -7.16 -16.46
C GLY A 97 -15.80 -8.32 -17.25
N TYR A 98 -16.87 -8.96 -16.74
CA TYR A 98 -17.61 -9.98 -17.46
C TYR A 98 -18.28 -9.43 -18.72
N ALA A 99 -18.86 -8.22 -18.65
CA ALA A 99 -19.44 -7.56 -19.81
C ALA A 99 -18.40 -7.29 -20.90
N PHE A 100 -17.20 -6.79 -20.56
CA PHE A 100 -16.12 -6.58 -21.53
C PHE A 100 -15.53 -7.89 -22.08
N ALA A 101 -15.52 -8.97 -21.29
CA ALA A 101 -14.97 -10.26 -21.73
C ALA A 101 -15.94 -11.12 -22.55
N ARG A 102 -17.25 -11.02 -22.29
CA ARG A 102 -18.28 -11.87 -22.92
C ARG A 102 -19.22 -11.14 -23.86
N LEU A 103 -19.48 -9.85 -23.69
CA LEU A 103 -20.15 -9.08 -24.73
C LEU A 103 -19.09 -8.66 -25.76
N HIS A 104 -19.19 -9.21 -26.96
CA HIS A 104 -18.52 -8.67 -28.14
C HIS A 104 -19.00 -7.24 -28.36
N PHE A 105 -18.31 -6.26 -27.78
CA PHE A 105 -18.50 -4.88 -28.14
C PHE A 105 -18.09 -4.72 -29.60
N ALA A 106 -19.02 -4.30 -30.45
CA ALA A 106 -18.74 -3.90 -31.83
C ALA A 106 -17.73 -2.73 -31.92
N ALA A 107 -17.41 -2.07 -30.80
CA ALA A 107 -16.34 -1.08 -30.68
C ALA A 107 -14.93 -1.68 -30.42
N ALA A 108 -14.83 -3.00 -30.23
CA ALA A 108 -13.56 -3.73 -30.08
C ALA A 108 -13.00 -4.25 -31.42
N THR A 109 -13.41 -3.68 -32.55
CA THR A 109 -12.63 -3.77 -33.78
C THR A 109 -11.70 -2.56 -33.87
N PRO A 110 -10.45 -2.67 -33.39
CA PRO A 110 -9.40 -1.90 -34.00
C PRO A 110 -9.28 -2.38 -35.44
N CYS A 111 -9.94 -1.67 -36.35
CA CYS A 111 -9.47 -1.47 -37.71
C CYS A 111 -8.13 -0.67 -37.69
N SER A 112 -7.23 -1.00 -36.76
CA SER A 112 -5.89 -0.44 -36.61
C SER A 112 -4.81 -1.53 -36.75
N SER A 113 -5.16 -2.80 -36.50
CA SER A 113 -4.30 -3.95 -36.83
C SER A 113 -4.11 -4.10 -38.34
N CYS A 114 -5.07 -3.68 -39.16
CA CYS A 114 -4.94 -3.69 -40.63
C CYS A 114 -4.12 -2.52 -41.20
N ILE A 115 -3.97 -1.41 -40.47
CA ILE A 115 -3.19 -0.24 -40.93
C ILE A 115 -1.70 -0.39 -40.58
N TRP A 116 -1.36 -1.01 -39.45
CA TRP A 116 0.04 -1.23 -39.06
C TRP A 116 0.73 -2.40 -39.79
N ALA A 117 -0.02 -3.41 -40.25
CA ALA A 117 0.56 -4.56 -40.95
C ALA A 117 1.02 -4.25 -42.40
N ARG A 118 0.58 -3.13 -43.00
CA ARG A 118 0.92 -2.77 -44.39
C ARG A 118 2.09 -1.78 -44.51
N SER A 119 2.57 -1.21 -43.40
CA SER A 119 3.65 -0.21 -43.39
C SER A 119 5.07 -0.79 -43.23
N TRP A 120 5.22 -2.06 -42.85
CA TRP A 120 6.52 -2.67 -42.53
C TRP A 120 7.16 -3.48 -43.68
N TYR A 121 6.61 -3.40 -44.90
CA TYR A 121 7.12 -4.14 -46.06
C TYR A 121 7.44 -3.26 -47.28
N ARG A 122 7.64 -1.95 -47.07
CA ARG A 122 8.27 -1.05 -48.03
C ARG A 122 9.52 -0.45 -47.44
#